data_AF-A0A7S2W3H7-F1
#
_entry.id   AF-A0A7S2W3H7-F1
#
_cell.length_a   1.000
_cell.length_b   1.000
_cell.length_c   1.000
_cell.angle_alpha   90.00
_cell.angle_beta   90.00
_cell.angle_gamma   90.00
#
_symmetry.space_group_name_H-M   'P 1'
#
loop_
_entity.id
_entity.type
_entity.pdbx_description
1 polymer ?
#
loop_
_entity_poly.entity_id
_entity_poly.type
_entity_poly.pdbx_seq_one_letter_code
_entity_poly.pdbx_strand_id
1 'polypeptide(L)'
;PKLSGDDLKTLLPIALCHTGVHVGAVIALGAGAVSFAHIVKASEPVVTCVVNALLLGEILPAKVYATLLPIIGGVAIASMKELSFTYLALAAAMLSNVSSSLRGVLSKKTMSGKKIGENLDAQNLYAVLTAMSTVLLIPMMLATE
;
A
#
# COMPACT_ATOMS: atom_id res chain seq x y z
N PRO A 1 20.44 -8.51 5.72
CA PRO A 1 20.91 -7.12 5.94
C PRO A 1 21.45 -6.91 7.37
N LYS A 2 22.39 -5.99 7.56
CA LYS A 2 22.77 -5.53 8.91
C LYS A 2 22.08 -4.19 9.18
N LEU A 3 21.28 -4.13 10.24
CA LEU A 3 20.48 -2.97 10.60
C LEU A 3 20.72 -2.63 12.08
N SER A 4 20.88 -1.34 12.35
CA SER A 4 20.90 -0.79 13.71
C SER A 4 19.47 -0.58 14.23
N GLY A 5 19.33 -0.35 15.53
CA GLY A 5 18.02 0.01 16.12
C GLY A 5 17.42 1.29 15.54
N ASP A 6 18.26 2.25 15.14
CA ASP A 6 17.79 3.50 14.52
C ASP A 6 17.37 3.32 13.06
N ASP A 7 17.98 2.37 12.34
CA ASP A 7 17.50 1.96 11.02
C ASP A 7 16.08 1.36 11.13
N LEU A 8 15.82 0.51 12.13
CA LEU A 8 14.50 -0.06 12.36
C LEU A 8 13.46 1.01 12.69
N LYS A 9 13.79 2.01 13.52
CA LYS A 9 12.91 3.15 13.80
C LYS A 9 12.61 3.95 12.52
N THR A 10 13.60 4.09 11.64
CA THR A 10 13.45 4.78 10.35
C THR A 10 12.52 4.00 9.40
N LEU A 11 12.56 2.66 9.44
CA LEU A 11 11.70 1.79 8.63
C LEU A 11 10.29 1.62 9.21
N LEU A 12 10.06 1.96 10.47
CA LEU A 12 8.79 1.74 11.17
C LEU A 12 7.57 2.35 10.45
N PRO A 13 7.59 3.60 9.94
CA PRO A 13 6.46 4.16 9.20
C PRO A 13 6.14 3.37 7.91
N ILE A 14 7.19 2.85 7.24
CA ILE A 14 7.06 2.03 6.04
C ILE A 14 6.45 0.67 6.41
N ALA A 15 6.85 0.09 7.56
CA ALA A 15 6.30 -1.17 8.07
C ALA A 15 4.83 -1.04 8.48
N LEU A 16 4.42 0.09 9.08
CA LEU A 16 3.01 0.38 9.37
C LEU A 16 2.19 0.46 8.08
N CYS A 17 2.72 1.11 7.04
CA CYS A 17 2.07 1.12 5.74
C CYS A 17 2.00 -0.30 5.15
N HIS A 18 3.07 -1.10 5.23
CA HIS A 18 3.05 -2.50 4.78
C HIS A 18 2.02 -3.35 5.52
N THR A 19 1.86 -3.13 6.82
CA THR A 19 0.81 -3.76 7.64
C THR A 19 -0.58 -3.34 7.14
N GLY A 20 -0.80 -2.04 6.91
CA GLY A 20 -2.06 -1.52 6.37
C GLY A 20 -2.41 -2.09 4.99
N VAL A 21 -1.42 -2.31 4.12
CA VAL A 21 -1.60 -3.00 2.83
C VAL A 21 -2.20 -4.38 3.06
N HIS A 22 -1.59 -5.16 3.96
CA HIS A 22 -2.00 -6.53 4.23
C HIS A 22 -3.38 -6.60 4.89
N VAL A 23 -3.61 -5.84 5.97
CA VAL A 23 -4.88 -5.80 6.69
C VAL A 23 -6.03 -5.38 5.77
N GLY A 24 -5.87 -4.28 5.03
CA GLY A 24 -6.90 -3.82 4.10
C GLY A 24 -7.19 -4.83 3.00
N ALA A 25 -6.16 -5.52 2.49
CA ALA A 25 -6.35 -6.59 1.50
C ALA A 25 -7.13 -7.77 2.07
N VAL A 26 -6.75 -8.28 3.25
CA VAL A 26 -7.42 -9.44 3.86
C VAL A 26 -8.87 -9.12 4.23
N ILE A 27 -9.14 -7.93 4.80
CA ILE A 27 -10.52 -7.50 5.09
C ILE A 27 -11.34 -7.41 3.80
N ALA A 28 -10.78 -6.83 2.73
CA ALA A 28 -11.50 -6.73 1.45
C ALA A 28 -11.84 -8.09 0.86
N LEU A 29 -10.91 -9.05 0.94
CA LEU A 29 -11.10 -10.43 0.47
C LEU A 29 -12.13 -11.20 1.32
N GLY A 30 -12.26 -10.88 2.60
CA GLY A 30 -13.28 -11.47 3.48
C GLY A 30 -14.66 -10.81 3.37
N ALA A 31 -14.71 -9.52 3.00
CA ALA A 31 -15.92 -8.71 2.98
C ALA A 31 -16.65 -8.70 1.62
N GLY A 32 -16.08 -9.27 0.57
CA GLY A 32 -16.65 -9.27 -0.78
C GLY A 32 -15.96 -10.25 -1.72
N ALA A 33 -16.29 -10.19 -3.00
CA ALA A 33 -15.65 -11.07 -3.99
C ALA A 33 -14.16 -10.75 -4.14
N VAL A 34 -13.35 -11.81 -4.28
CA VAL A 34 -11.90 -11.70 -4.54
C VAL A 34 -11.63 -10.90 -5.82
N SER A 35 -12.45 -11.09 -6.86
CA SER A 35 -12.39 -10.31 -8.10
C SER A 35 -12.62 -8.82 -7.85
N PHE A 36 -13.60 -8.48 -7.04
CA PHE A 36 -13.93 -7.10 -6.70
C PHE A 36 -12.79 -6.40 -5.95
N ALA A 37 -12.18 -7.07 -4.97
CA ALA A 37 -11.03 -6.53 -4.26
C ALA A 37 -9.88 -6.18 -5.22
N HIS A 38 -9.61 -7.03 -6.23
CA HIS A 38 -8.58 -6.76 -7.24
C HIS A 38 -9.00 -5.66 -8.24
N ILE A 39 -10.28 -5.57 -8.60
CA ILE A 39 -10.82 -4.46 -9.40
C ILE A 39 -10.53 -3.12 -8.71
N VAL A 40 -10.90 -2.99 -7.43
CA VAL A 40 -10.65 -1.76 -6.67
C VAL A 40 -9.15 -1.51 -6.52
N LYS A 41 -8.37 -2.55 -6.23
CA LYS A 41 -6.90 -2.42 -6.10
C LYS A 41 -6.20 -1.99 -7.39
N ALA A 42 -6.78 -2.25 -8.56
CA ALA A 42 -6.25 -1.76 -9.83
C ALA A 42 -6.19 -0.22 -9.93
N SER A 43 -6.90 0.51 -9.04
CA SER A 43 -6.81 1.98 -8.93
C SER A 43 -5.60 2.49 -8.15
N GLU A 44 -4.71 1.62 -7.65
CA GLU A 44 -3.47 2.01 -6.95
C GLU A 44 -2.64 3.08 -7.69
N PRO A 45 -2.50 3.07 -9.04
CA PRO A 45 -1.76 4.12 -9.75
C PRO A 45 -2.34 5.53 -9.56
N VAL A 46 -3.67 5.64 -9.44
CA VAL A 46 -4.35 6.91 -9.19
C VAL A 46 -3.97 7.45 -7.81
N VAL A 47 -4.05 6.58 -6.81
CA VAL A 47 -3.70 6.92 -5.43
C VAL A 47 -2.22 7.26 -5.32
N THR A 48 -1.35 6.52 -6.03
CA THR A 48 0.09 6.77 -6.06
C THR A 48 0.40 8.15 -6.64
N CYS A 49 -0.26 8.57 -7.71
CA CYS A 49 -0.06 9.91 -8.28
C CYS A 49 -0.42 11.02 -7.28
N VAL A 50 -1.52 10.86 -6.55
CA VAL A 50 -1.94 11.83 -5.50
C VAL A 50 -0.92 11.86 -4.37
N VAL A 51 -0.53 10.69 -3.84
CA VAL A 51 0.45 10.61 -2.74
C VAL A 51 1.81 11.18 -3.16
N ASN A 52 2.25 10.94 -4.40
CA ASN A 52 3.51 11.47 -4.93
C ASN A 52 3.48 13.01 -4.99
N ALA A 53 2.39 13.59 -5.51
CA ALA A 53 2.20 15.03 -5.56
C ALA A 53 2.18 15.65 -4.16
N LEU A 54 1.51 15.03 -3.19
CA LEU A 54 1.38 15.56 -1.82
C LEU A 54 2.66 15.40 -0.98
N LEU A 55 3.36 14.26 -1.06
CA LEU A 55 4.49 13.96 -0.17
C LEU A 55 5.87 14.31 -0.73
N LEU A 56 6.02 14.29 -2.06
CA LEU A 56 7.27 14.60 -2.75
C LEU A 56 7.21 15.87 -3.60
N GLY A 57 6.02 16.44 -3.83
CA GLY A 57 5.87 17.57 -4.76
C GLY A 57 6.13 17.20 -6.22
N GLU A 58 6.17 15.91 -6.54
CA GLU A 58 6.48 15.40 -7.88
C GLU A 58 5.21 15.30 -8.72
N ILE A 59 5.10 16.18 -9.73
CA ILE A 59 4.04 16.12 -10.74
C ILE A 59 4.51 15.30 -11.93
N LEU A 60 3.71 14.31 -12.32
CA LEU A 60 4.04 13.42 -13.44
C LEU A 60 3.71 14.07 -14.79
N PRO A 61 4.27 13.57 -15.91
CA PRO A 61 3.93 14.09 -17.23
C PRO A 61 2.43 13.97 -17.53
N ALA A 62 1.85 14.93 -18.27
CA ALA A 62 0.43 14.94 -18.62
C ALA A 62 -0.07 13.62 -19.25
N LYS A 63 0.81 12.91 -19.97
CA LYS A 63 0.52 11.59 -20.54
C LYS A 63 0.15 10.54 -19.47
N VAL A 64 0.78 10.59 -18.29
CA VAL A 64 0.46 9.69 -17.17
C VAL A 64 -0.94 9.99 -16.64
N TYR A 65 -1.29 11.26 -16.45
CA TYR A 65 -2.64 11.63 -16.02
C TYR A 65 -3.71 11.23 -17.04
N ALA A 66 -3.40 11.32 -18.34
CA ALA A 66 -4.30 10.84 -19.38
C ALA A 66 -4.54 9.32 -19.29
N THR A 67 -3.54 8.51 -18.90
CA THR A 67 -3.74 7.06 -18.69
C THR A 67 -4.49 6.73 -17.40
N LEU A 68 -4.57 7.65 -16.43
CA LEU A 68 -5.40 7.44 -15.24
C LEU A 68 -6.90 7.48 -15.56
N LEU A 69 -7.33 8.23 -16.58
CA LEU A 69 -8.74 8.32 -16.98
C LEU A 69 -9.35 6.95 -17.33
N PRO A 70 -8.76 6.13 -18.22
CA PRO A 70 -9.29 4.79 -18.49
C PRO A 70 -9.18 3.84 -17.29
N ILE A 71 -8.20 4.02 -16.37
CA ILE A 71 -8.12 3.24 -15.13
C ILE A 71 -9.33 3.55 -14.23
N ILE A 72 -9.60 4.84 -13.99
CA ILE A 72 -10.75 5.28 -13.19
C ILE A 72 -12.05 4.80 -13.82
N GLY A 73 -12.20 4.97 -15.14
CA GLY A 73 -13.39 4.51 -15.87
C GLY A 73 -13.58 2.99 -15.79
N GLY A 74 -12.52 2.22 -15.99
CA GLY A 74 -12.55 0.75 -15.90
C GLY A 74 -12.95 0.26 -14.51
N VAL A 75 -12.32 0.80 -13.46
CA VAL A 75 -12.63 0.44 -12.06
C VAL A 75 -14.05 0.85 -11.71
N ALA A 76 -14.52 2.03 -12.13
CA ALA A 76 -15.88 2.48 -11.88
C ALA A 76 -16.93 1.58 -12.55
N ILE A 77 -16.77 1.27 -13.84
CA ILE A 77 -17.71 0.42 -14.59
C ILE A 77 -17.73 -1.00 -14.03
N ALA A 78 -16.55 -1.57 -13.72
CA ALA A 78 -16.45 -2.90 -13.14
C ALA A 78 -17.08 -2.95 -11.73
N SER A 79 -16.87 -1.91 -10.91
CA SER A 79 -17.45 -1.83 -9.55
C SER A 79 -18.98 -1.71 -9.58
N MET A 80 -19.54 -0.94 -10.52
CA MET A 80 -21.00 -0.80 -10.67
C MET A 80 -21.70 -2.09 -11.11
N LYS A 81 -20.98 -3.00 -11.77
CA LYS A 81 -21.50 -4.28 -12.26
C LYS A 81 -21.20 -5.46 -11.34
N GLU A 82 -20.53 -5.21 -10.22
CA GLU A 82 -20.16 -6.27 -9.30
C GLU A 82 -21.38 -6.72 -8.47
N LEU A 83 -21.72 -8.00 -8.56
CA LEU A 83 -22.86 -8.58 -7.84
C LEU A 83 -22.61 -8.68 -6.34
N SER A 84 -21.34 -8.89 -5.94
CA SER A 84 -20.91 -9.01 -4.55
C SER A 84 -20.33 -7.70 -4.00
N PHE A 85 -20.81 -6.55 -4.47
CA PHE A 85 -20.33 -5.25 -4.00
C PHE A 85 -20.66 -5.03 -2.53
N THR A 86 -19.65 -4.68 -1.72
CA THR A 86 -19.86 -4.19 -0.36
C THR A 86 -19.04 -2.93 -0.11
N TYR A 87 -19.61 -1.97 0.64
CA TYR A 87 -18.90 -0.76 1.04
C TYR A 87 -17.66 -1.07 1.88
N LEU A 88 -17.71 -2.14 2.68
CA LEU A 88 -16.56 -2.60 3.46
C LEU A 88 -15.43 -3.11 2.55
N ALA A 89 -15.73 -3.94 1.54
CA ALA A 89 -14.72 -4.41 0.59
C ALA A 89 -14.13 -3.26 -0.21
N LEU A 90 -14.95 -2.30 -0.65
CA LEU A 90 -14.49 -1.10 -1.34
C LEU A 90 -13.55 -0.27 -0.45
N ALA A 91 -13.97 0.05 0.77
CA ALA A 91 -13.20 0.86 1.70
C ALA A 91 -11.88 0.18 2.11
N ALA A 92 -11.91 -1.13 2.40
CA ALA A 92 -10.73 -1.90 2.78
C ALA A 92 -9.74 -2.07 1.61
N ALA A 93 -10.23 -2.29 0.40
CA ALA A 93 -9.38 -2.35 -0.79
C ALA A 93 -8.75 -0.98 -1.11
N MET A 94 -9.50 0.11 -0.95
CA MET A 94 -8.97 1.46 -1.09
C MET A 94 -7.96 1.83 0.01
N LEU A 95 -8.18 1.41 1.25
CA LEU A 95 -7.20 1.52 2.32
C LEU A 95 -5.90 0.81 1.93
N SER A 96 -5.99 -0.41 1.37
CA SER A 96 -4.84 -1.15 0.87
C SER A 96 -4.07 -0.36 -0.21
N ASN A 97 -4.77 0.30 -1.15
CA ASN A 97 -4.14 1.16 -2.17
C ASN A 97 -3.42 2.37 -1.58
N VAL A 98 -4.06 3.05 -0.61
CA VAL A 98 -3.47 4.20 0.08
C VAL A 98 -2.22 3.78 0.85
N SER A 99 -2.31 2.69 1.62
CA SER A 99 -1.17 2.14 2.33
C SER A 99 -0.06 1.66 1.39
N SER A 100 -0.38 1.09 0.22
CA SER A 100 0.63 0.63 -0.73
C SER A 100 1.34 1.80 -1.39
N SER A 101 0.58 2.81 -1.80
CA SER A 101 1.09 4.06 -2.36
C SER A 101 2.00 4.78 -1.35
N LEU A 102 1.55 4.91 -0.09
CA LEU A 102 2.34 5.48 1.00
C LEU A 102 3.62 4.69 1.25
N ARG A 103 3.54 3.35 1.34
CA ARG A 103 4.71 2.48 1.52
C ARG A 103 5.72 2.71 0.39
N GLY A 104 5.27 2.74 -0.86
CA GLY A 104 6.14 2.95 -2.02
C GLY A 104 6.82 4.32 -2.00
N VAL A 105 6.04 5.39 -1.82
CA VAL A 105 6.53 6.77 -1.81
C VAL A 105 7.43 7.05 -0.60
N LEU A 106 7.07 6.58 0.59
CA LEU A 106 7.92 6.71 1.78
C LEU A 106 9.21 5.90 1.64
N SER A 107 9.17 4.70 1.06
CA SER A 107 10.38 3.92 0.77
C SER A 107 11.30 4.69 -0.17
N LYS A 108 10.76 5.21 -1.28
CA LYS A 108 11.51 6.06 -2.21
C LYS A 108 12.12 7.27 -1.50
N LYS A 109 11.33 8.00 -0.69
CA LYS A 109 11.78 9.18 0.04
C LYS A 109 12.92 8.87 1.02
N THR A 110 12.76 7.79 1.79
CA THR A 110 13.70 7.41 2.85
C THR A 110 15.00 6.87 2.27
N MET A 111 14.91 6.08 1.20
CA MET A 111 16.08 5.47 0.54
C MET A 111 16.85 6.43 -0.38
N SER A 112 16.21 7.48 -0.90
CA SER A 112 16.87 8.45 -1.79
C SER A 112 17.80 9.43 -1.05
N GLY A 113 17.74 9.48 0.29
CA GLY A 113 18.51 10.46 1.09
C GLY A 113 19.49 9.86 2.11
N LYS A 114 19.45 8.55 2.37
CA LYS A 114 20.29 7.89 3.37
C LYS A 114 20.60 6.45 2.97
N LYS A 115 21.83 6.00 3.24
CA LYS A 115 22.17 4.58 3.19
C LYS A 115 21.68 3.94 4.50
N ILE A 116 20.60 3.16 4.43
CA ILE A 116 20.02 2.46 5.57
C ILE A 116 20.64 1.08 5.66
N GLY A 117 21.40 0.82 6.73
CA GLY A 117 22.07 -0.44 6.97
C GLY A 117 23.04 -0.90 5.86
N GLU A 118 23.47 -2.16 5.97
CA GLU A 118 24.29 -2.86 4.97
C GLU A 118 23.48 -3.97 4.28
N ASN A 119 23.64 -4.09 2.96
CA ASN A 119 22.95 -5.08 2.12
C ASN A 119 21.41 -4.98 2.20
N LEU A 120 20.87 -3.77 2.20
CA LEU A 120 19.43 -3.51 2.15
C LEU A 120 18.97 -3.33 0.69
N ASP A 121 18.91 -4.44 -0.04
CA ASP A 121 18.25 -4.49 -1.36
C ASP A 121 16.71 -4.57 -1.22
N ALA A 122 16.00 -4.60 -2.35
CA ALA A 122 14.54 -4.63 -2.36
C ALA A 122 13.97 -5.88 -1.66
N GLN A 123 14.62 -7.04 -1.82
CA GLN A 123 14.22 -8.30 -1.22
C GLN A 123 14.39 -8.27 0.30
N ASN A 124 15.54 -7.79 0.78
CA ASN A 124 15.84 -7.65 2.20
C ASN A 124 14.96 -6.59 2.86
N LEU A 125 14.69 -5.47 2.17
CA LEU A 125 13.74 -4.48 2.65
C LEU A 125 12.35 -5.11 2.82
N TYR A 126 11.86 -5.82 1.81
CA TYR A 126 10.57 -6.51 1.90
C TYR A 126 10.54 -7.49 3.09
N ALA A 127 11.58 -8.34 3.24
CA ALA A 127 11.67 -9.29 4.34
C ALA A 127 11.65 -8.61 5.72
N VAL A 128 12.38 -7.51 5.89
CA VAL A 128 12.39 -6.74 7.14
C VAL A 128 11.03 -6.11 7.41
N LEU A 129 10.39 -5.51 6.41
CA LEU A 129 9.05 -4.92 6.56
C LEU A 129 8.02 -5.99 6.92
N THR A 130 8.10 -7.18 6.32
CA THR A 130 7.23 -8.31 6.66
C THR A 130 7.46 -8.77 8.09
N ALA A 131 8.71 -8.97 8.53
CA ALA A 131 9.01 -9.36 9.91
C ALA A 131 8.51 -8.34 10.94
N MET A 132 8.71 -7.04 10.67
CA MET A 132 8.18 -5.96 11.50
C MET A 132 6.65 -5.96 11.52
N SER A 133 6.01 -6.17 10.36
CA SER A 133 4.55 -6.22 10.25
C SER A 133 3.95 -7.41 11.01
N THR A 134 4.62 -8.57 11.01
CA THR A 134 4.23 -9.71 11.84
C THR A 134 4.20 -9.33 13.31
N VAL A 135 5.25 -8.67 13.82
CA VAL A 135 5.29 -8.21 15.22
C VAL A 135 4.19 -7.19 15.52
N LEU A 136 3.92 -6.27 14.59
CA LEU A 136 2.85 -5.27 14.73
C LEU A 136 1.44 -5.88 14.72
N LEU A 137 1.26 -7.01 14.04
CA LEU A 137 -0.03 -7.69 13.96
C LEU A 137 -0.35 -8.56 15.18
N ILE A 138 0.65 -9.06 15.91
CA ILE A 138 0.44 -9.92 17.09
C ILE A 138 -0.50 -9.28 18.14
N PRO A 139 -0.31 -8.02 18.57
CA PRO A 139 -1.22 -7.40 19.53
C PRO A 139 -2.65 -7.24 18.99
N MET A 140 -2.81 -6.95 17.69
CA MET A 140 -4.14 -6.84 17.09
C MET A 140 -4.84 -8.19 17.03
N MET A 141 -4.11 -9.25 16.64
CA MET A 141 -4.63 -10.62 16.66
C MET A 141 -5.18 -10.97 18.04
N LEU A 142 -4.35 -10.83 19.08
CA LEU A 142 -4.71 -11.16 20.46
C LEU A 142 -5.87 -10.32 21.01
N ALA A 143 -6.10 -9.11 20.48
CA ALA A 143 -7.19 -8.24 20.91
C ALA A 143 -8.53 -8.54 20.22
N THR A 144 -8.50 -9.25 19.09
CA THR A 144 -9.70 -9.58 18.27
C THR A 144 -10.16 -11.03 18.40
N GLU A 145 -9.35 -11.87 19.03
CA GLU A 145 -9.64 -13.27 19.37
C GLU A 145 -10.38 -13.35 20.72
#